data_AF-A0A7S0DGK9-F1
#
_entry.id   AF-A0A7S0DGK9-F1
#
_cell.length_a   1.000
_cell.length_b   1.000
_cell.length_c   1.000
_cell.angle_alpha   90.00
_cell.angle_beta   90.00
_cell.angle_gamma   90.00
#
_symmetry.space_group_name_H-M   'P 1'
#
loop_
_entity.id
_entity.type
_entity.pdbx_description
1 polymer ?
#
loop_
_entity_poly.entity_id
_entity_poly.type
_entity_poly.pdbx_seq_one_letter_code
_entity_poly.pdbx_strand_id
1 'polypeptide(L)'
;FDIDPKQVSCRVSEEIVEVLDNVEDSKGSNDEMGQLILTNLRIMWLYKRDKKTNLSVGYDSIRKMAIQETNLKSVEPRNVLTISAKYNEGRFEFIFACSDRRAPSVFRVLA
;
A
#
# COMPACT_ATOMS: atom_id res chain seq x y z
N PHE A 1 -7.33 7.30 -6.38
CA PHE A 1 -8.23 6.16 -6.67
C PHE A 1 -8.36 6.06 -8.17
N ASP A 2 -8.36 4.84 -8.69
CA ASP A 2 -8.61 4.46 -10.09
C ASP A 2 -7.90 5.36 -11.10
N ILE A 3 -6.60 5.53 -10.86
CA ILE A 3 -5.73 6.38 -11.67
C ILE A 3 -5.58 5.72 -13.04
N ASP A 4 -5.48 6.53 -14.09
CA ASP A 4 -5.23 6.02 -15.44
C ASP A 4 -3.99 5.10 -15.43
N PRO A 5 -4.06 3.88 -15.99
CA PRO A 5 -2.92 2.96 -16.04
C PRO A 5 -1.64 3.56 -16.62
N LYS A 6 -1.73 4.60 -17.46
CA LYS A 6 -0.57 5.34 -17.96
C LYS A 6 0.14 6.13 -16.85
N GLN A 7 -0.62 6.66 -15.90
CA GLN A 7 -0.11 7.43 -14.76
C GLN A 7 0.35 6.55 -13.59
N VAL A 8 0.08 5.23 -13.65
CA VAL A 8 0.65 4.25 -12.71
C VAL A 8 2.15 4.05 -12.93
N SER A 9 2.65 4.33 -14.14
CA SER A 9 4.09 4.31 -14.41
C SER A 9 4.85 5.33 -13.56
N CYS A 10 6.13 5.05 -13.33
CA CYS A 10 7.01 6.00 -12.66
C CYS A 10 7.10 7.30 -13.47
N ARG A 11 7.00 8.43 -12.78
CA ARG A 11 7.30 9.74 -13.34
C ARG A 11 8.80 9.86 -13.64
N VAL A 12 9.17 10.92 -14.35
CA VAL A 12 10.58 11.26 -14.54
C VAL A 12 11.25 11.38 -13.17
N SER A 13 12.38 10.69 -12.99
CA SER A 13 13.15 10.61 -11.73
C SER A 13 12.43 9.94 -10.55
N GLU A 14 11.27 9.33 -10.78
CA GLU A 14 10.67 8.43 -9.81
C GLU A 14 11.23 7.03 -10.01
N GLU A 15 11.64 6.39 -8.92
CA GLU A 15 12.27 5.08 -8.93
C GLU A 15 11.53 4.15 -7.97
N ILE A 16 11.36 2.89 -8.38
CA ILE A 16 10.81 1.85 -7.53
C ILE A 16 11.88 1.48 -6.50
N VAL A 17 11.52 1.60 -5.22
CA VAL A 17 12.35 1.21 -4.09
C VAL A 17 12.11 -0.26 -3.77
N GLU A 18 10.83 -0.65 -3.62
CA GLU A 18 10.44 -2.01 -3.25
C GLU A 18 9.08 -2.39 -3.84
N VAL A 19 8.86 -3.71 -3.98
CA VAL A 19 7.59 -4.29 -4.41
C VAL A 19 7.21 -5.46 -3.52
N LEU A 20 5.99 -5.43 -3.00
CA LEU A 20 5.36 -6.53 -2.28
C LEU A 20 4.18 -7.07 -3.07
N ASP A 21 4.22 -8.38 -3.34
CA ASP A 21 3.13 -9.11 -3.97
C ASP A 21 2.11 -9.60 -2.95
N ASN A 22 0.90 -9.89 -3.42
CA ASN A 22 -0.20 -10.47 -2.63
C ASN A 22 -0.49 -9.65 -1.36
N VAL A 23 -0.57 -8.33 -1.54
CA VAL A 23 -0.98 -7.38 -0.49
C VAL A 23 -2.46 -7.10 -0.66
N GLU A 24 -3.22 -7.34 0.40
CA GLU A 24 -4.66 -7.11 0.46
C GLU A 24 -4.96 -5.65 0.82
N ASP A 25 -5.94 -5.02 0.16
CA ASP A 25 -6.55 -3.77 0.63
C ASP A 25 -7.79 -4.09 1.48
N SER A 26 -7.59 -4.18 2.79
CA SER A 26 -8.62 -4.64 3.74
C SER A 26 -9.71 -3.60 4.04
N LYS A 27 -9.69 -2.42 3.42
CA LYS A 27 -10.71 -1.37 3.64
C LYS A 27 -11.50 -1.02 2.38
N GLY A 28 -10.84 -1.00 1.21
CA GLY A 28 -11.47 -0.65 -0.06
C GLY A 28 -12.13 -1.82 -0.76
N SER A 29 -11.55 -3.02 -0.63
CA SER A 29 -11.91 -4.20 -1.41
C SER A 29 -11.66 -5.49 -0.64
N ASN A 30 -12.63 -5.90 0.20
CA ASN A 30 -12.53 -7.15 0.97
C ASN A 30 -12.16 -8.33 0.05
N ASP A 31 -11.08 -9.04 0.41
CA ASP A 31 -10.50 -10.20 -0.27
C ASP A 31 -9.83 -9.93 -1.64
N GLU A 32 -9.57 -8.68 -2.02
CA GLU A 32 -8.82 -8.36 -3.24
C GLU A 32 -7.32 -8.28 -2.97
N MET A 33 -6.57 -9.16 -3.65
CA MET A 33 -5.12 -9.18 -3.61
C MET A 33 -4.53 -8.31 -4.72
N GLY A 34 -3.57 -7.49 -4.36
CA GLY A 34 -2.84 -6.62 -5.27
C GLY A 34 -1.32 -6.65 -5.05
N GLN A 35 -0.65 -5.74 -5.75
CA GLN A 35 0.76 -5.41 -5.56
C GLN A 35 0.86 -4.07 -4.85
N LEU A 36 1.64 -4.01 -3.78
CA LEU A 36 2.05 -2.76 -3.15
C LEU A 36 3.43 -2.37 -3.70
N ILE A 37 3.50 -1.21 -4.35
CA ILE A 37 4.70 -0.68 -4.99
C ILE A 37 5.11 0.58 -4.25
N LEU A 38 6.32 0.59 -3.70
CA LEU A 38 6.90 1.72 -3.01
C LEU A 38 7.88 2.39 -3.97
N THR A 39 7.65 3.67 -4.26
CA THR A 39 8.62 4.50 -4.99
C THR A 39 9.31 5.46 -4.03
N ASN A 40 10.25 6.26 -4.53
CA ASN A 40 10.82 7.38 -3.78
C ASN A 40 9.84 8.56 -3.59
N LEU A 41 8.65 8.58 -4.22
CA LEU A 41 7.69 9.69 -4.13
C LEU A 41 6.31 9.31 -3.58
N ARG A 42 5.89 8.06 -3.74
CA ARG A 42 4.54 7.61 -3.35
C ARG A 42 4.47 6.11 -3.12
N ILE A 43 3.40 5.69 -2.46
CA ILE A 43 2.98 4.28 -2.37
C ILE A 43 1.84 4.08 -3.35
N MET A 44 1.88 2.99 -4.10
CA MET A 44 0.81 2.56 -4.98
C MET A 44 0.34 1.17 -4.60
N TRP A 45 -0.97 0.93 -4.71
CA TRP A 45 -1.55 -0.41 -4.67
C TRP A 45 -2.26 -0.66 -5.99
N LEU A 46 -1.91 -1.75 -6.66
CA LEU A 46 -2.51 -2.15 -7.94
C LEU A 46 -3.22 -3.49 -7.77
N TYR A 47 -4.49 -3.55 -8.15
CA TYR A 47 -5.20 -4.83 -8.11
C TYR A 47 -4.57 -5.84 -9.08
N LYS A 48 -4.51 -7.11 -8.67
CA LYS A 48 -3.82 -8.16 -9.44
C LYS A 48 -4.61 -8.59 -10.68
N ARG A 49 -5.95 -8.54 -10.64
CA ARG A 49 -6.80 -9.03 -11.73
C ARG A 49 -7.07 -7.99 -12.82
N ASP A 50 -7.08 -6.71 -12.46
CA ASP A 50 -7.14 -5.62 -13.43
C ASP A 50 -6.37 -4.39 -12.95
N LYS A 51 -5.92 -3.57 -13.89
CA LYS A 51 -5.20 -2.32 -13.58
C LYS A 51 -6.12 -1.12 -13.38
N LYS A 52 -7.43 -1.30 -13.50
CA LYS A 52 -8.41 -0.20 -13.36
C LYS A 52 -8.60 0.14 -11.90
N THR A 53 -8.71 -0.87 -11.05
CA THR A 53 -8.78 -0.71 -9.60
C THR A 53 -7.37 -0.49 -9.05
N ASN A 54 -7.10 0.74 -8.61
CA ASN A 54 -5.80 1.10 -8.05
C ASN A 54 -5.84 2.30 -7.12
N LEU A 55 -4.79 2.42 -6.32
CA LEU A 55 -4.58 3.48 -5.35
C LEU A 55 -3.19 4.06 -5.50
N SER A 56 -3.06 5.36 -5.26
CA SER A 56 -1.77 6.02 -5.09
C SER A 56 -1.87 7.04 -3.97
N VAL A 57 -0.91 6.99 -3.05
CA VAL A 57 -0.81 7.87 -1.88
C VAL A 57 0.59 8.50 -1.89
N GLY A 58 0.65 9.80 -2.19
CA GLY A 58 1.91 10.55 -2.15
C GLY A 58 2.38 10.74 -0.71
N TYR A 59 3.68 10.63 -0.46
CA TYR A 59 4.24 10.70 0.90
C TYR A 59 3.90 12.00 1.63
N ASP A 60 3.85 13.14 0.93
CA ASP A 60 3.48 14.45 1.49
C ASP A 60 2.06 14.50 2.08
N SER A 61 1.15 13.64 1.58
CA SER A 61 -0.22 13.56 2.08
C SER A 61 -0.33 12.72 3.36
N ILE A 62 0.67 11.90 3.67
CA ILE A 62 0.65 10.97 4.80
C ILE A 62 0.87 11.72 6.11
N ARG A 63 0.02 11.44 7.10
CA ARG A 63 0.07 12.07 8.43
C ARG A 63 0.51 11.10 9.51
N LYS A 64 0.22 9.82 9.33
CA LYS A 64 0.60 8.77 10.25
C LYS A 64 0.73 7.45 9.51
N MET A 65 1.74 6.68 9.90
CA MET A 65 1.86 5.27 9.54
C MET A 65 2.00 4.43 10.81
N ALA A 66 1.42 3.25 10.79
CA ALA A 66 1.55 2.26 11.85
C ALA A 66 1.71 0.88 11.22
N ILE A 67 2.62 0.09 11.77
CA ILE A 67 2.86 -1.30 11.37
C ILE A 67 2.46 -2.17 12.55
N GLN A 68 1.60 -3.15 12.31
CA GLN A 68 1.18 -4.13 13.30
C GLN A 68 1.39 -5.54 12.77
N GLU A 69 1.96 -6.41 13.58
CA GLU A 69 2.01 -7.84 13.31
C GLU A 69 0.79 -8.50 13.97
N THR A 70 -0.05 -9.15 13.18
CA THR A 70 -1.17 -9.95 13.69
C THR A 70 -0.74 -11.40 13.75
N ASN A 71 -0.44 -11.88 14.96
CA ASN A 71 -0.02 -13.25 15.21
C ASN A 71 -1.07 -13.97 16.07
N LEU A 72 -2.11 -14.49 15.40
CA LEU A 72 -3.15 -15.30 16.03
C LEU A 72 -2.79 -16.77 15.87
N LYS A 73 -2.89 -17.56 16.95
CA LYS A 73 -2.46 -18.99 16.97
C LYS A 73 -3.04 -19.86 15.85
N SER A 74 -4.18 -19.47 15.27
CA SER A 74 -4.92 -20.26 14.27
C SER A 74 -4.95 -19.60 12.88
N VAL A 75 -4.24 -18.49 12.66
CA VAL A 75 -4.21 -17.75 11.39
C VAL A 75 -2.75 -17.51 11.03
N GLU A 76 -2.42 -17.60 9.73
CA GLU A 76 -1.08 -17.25 9.27
C GLU A 76 -0.74 -15.82 9.73
N PRO A 77 0.46 -15.59 10.29
CA PRO A 77 0.88 -14.25 10.69
C PRO A 77 0.82 -13.29 9.51
N ARG A 78 0.19 -12.13 9.72
CA ARG A 78 0.11 -11.06 8.73
C ARG A 78 0.70 -9.77 9.28
N ASN A 79 1.32 -9.02 8.40
CA ASN A 79 1.79 -7.67 8.66
C ASN A 79 0.76 -6.69 8.10
N VAL A 80 0.28 -5.80 8.96
CA VAL A 80 -0.73 -4.80 8.63
C VAL A 80 -0.06 -3.43 8.64
N LEU A 81 -0.12 -2.73 7.51
CA LEU A 81 0.28 -1.34 7.36
C LEU A 81 -0.98 -0.47 7.34
N THR A 82 -1.10 0.40 8.33
CA THR A 82 -2.17 1.42 8.38
C THR A 82 -1.57 2.77 8.04
N ILE A 83 -2.13 3.45 7.04
CA ILE A 83 -1.72 4.78 6.61
C ILE A 83 -2.90 5.73 6.79
N SER A 84 -2.72 6.79 7.59
CA SER A 84 -3.64 7.92 7.65
C SER A 84 -3.10 9.05 6.77
N ALA A 85 -3.90 9.54 5.83
CA ALA A 85 -3.53 10.61 4.91
C ALA A 85 -4.56 11.75 4.95
N LYS A 86 -4.11 12.96 4.62
CA LYS A 86 -4.95 14.14 4.42
C LYS A 86 -4.62 14.74 3.06
N TYR A 87 -5.64 14.89 2.22
CA TYR A 87 -5.54 15.55 0.93
C TYR A 87 -6.71 16.52 0.78
N ASN A 88 -6.41 17.79 0.52
CA ASN A 88 -7.35 18.90 0.63
C ASN A 88 -8.07 18.87 2.00
N GLU A 89 -9.40 18.89 2.00
CA GLU A 89 -10.22 18.80 3.21
C GLU A 89 -10.50 17.34 3.63
N GLY A 90 -10.22 16.37 2.74
CA GLY A 90 -10.47 14.95 2.95
C GLY A 90 -9.45 14.28 3.87
N ARG A 91 -9.94 13.39 4.72
CA ARG A 91 -9.12 12.46 5.52
C ARG A 91 -9.37 11.05 5.02
N PHE A 92 -8.29 10.32 4.80
CA PHE A 92 -8.31 8.97 4.27
C PHE A 92 -7.52 8.06 5.20
N GLU A 93 -7.92 6.81 5.24
CA GLU A 93 -7.18 5.76 5.92
C GLU A 93 -7.14 4.55 5.01
N PHE A 94 -5.97 3.96 4.87
CA PHE A 94 -5.68 2.80 4.04
C PHE A 94 -5.12 1.70 4.94
N ILE A 95 -5.55 0.46 4.73
CA ILE A 95 -5.13 -0.69 5.53
C ILE A 95 -4.69 -1.78 4.57
N PHE A 96 -3.40 -2.10 4.61
CA PHE A 96 -2.79 -3.11 3.76
C PHE A 96 -2.33 -4.30 4.58
N ALA A 97 -2.81 -5.50 4.26
CA ALA A 97 -2.40 -6.73 4.93
C ALA A 97 -1.53 -7.61 4.02
N CYS A 98 -0.42 -8.11 4.55
CA CYS A 98 0.54 -8.91 3.78
C CYS A 98 1.13 -10.04 4.63
N SER A 99 1.13 -11.28 4.10
CA SER A 99 1.81 -12.42 4.73
C SER A 99 3.32 -12.50 4.38
N ASP A 100 3.84 -11.65 3.49
CA ASP A 100 5.26 -11.66 3.13
C ASP A 100 6.12 -11.32 4.35
N ARG A 101 7.10 -12.18 4.64
CA ARG A 101 8.03 -12.01 5.77
C ARG A 101 8.92 -10.78 5.63
N ARG A 102 9.09 -10.25 4.42
CA ARG A 102 9.83 -9.00 4.14
C ARG A 102 9.02 -7.76 4.50
N ALA A 103 7.70 -7.86 4.60
CA ALA A 103 6.81 -6.72 4.77
C ALA A 103 7.19 -5.79 5.95
N PRO A 104 7.57 -6.28 7.14
CA PRO A 104 8.01 -5.39 8.23
C PRO A 104 9.21 -4.52 7.88
N SER A 105 10.22 -5.12 7.22
CA SER A 105 11.42 -4.41 6.80
C SER A 105 11.10 -3.40 5.71
N VAL A 106 10.30 -3.79 4.71
CA VAL A 106 9.88 -2.92 3.62
C VAL A 106 9.05 -1.74 4.13
N PHE A 107 8.09 -1.98 5.03
CA PHE A 107 7.27 -0.92 5.62
C PHE A 107 8.10 0.03 6.49
N ARG A 108 9.17 -0.44 7.13
CA ARG A 108 10.09 0.43 7.90
C ARG A 108 10.90 1.38 7.02
N VAL A 109 11.13 1.07 5.75
CA VAL A 109 11.78 2.02 4.81
C VAL A 109 10.96 3.29 4.65
N LEU A 110 9.65 3.22 4.92
CA LEU A 110 8.72 4.34 4.80
C LEU A 110 8.62 5.19 6.08
N ALA A 111 8.98 4.65 7.24
CA ALA A 111 8.65 5.21 8.56
C ALA A 111 9.76 6.08 9.16
#